data_AF-A0A950VIJ5-F1
#
_entry.id   AF-A0A950VIJ5-F1
#
_cell.length_a   1.000
_cell.length_b   1.000
_cell.length_c   1.000
_cell.angle_alpha   90.00
_cell.angle_beta   90.00
_cell.angle_gamma   90.00
#
_symmetry.space_group_name_H-M   'P 1'
#
loop_
_entity.id
_entity.type
_entity.pdbx_description
1 polymer ?
#
loop_
_entity_poly.entity_id
_entity_poly.type
_entity_poly.pdbx_seq_one_letter_code
_entity_poly.pdbx_strand_id
1 'polypeptide(L)'
;MYALAILLGSLALAGWGPAGCGPVGPTYEWRTLPGDPERSYLYRDGVQVAGYDHQHHVYRTYDAATDTWGPPAAPPWKTRAPACRCSPDCPCGSDCRCPGGEPCCSTCSCRKPAKKSSPAESVVNFGVDTEKLTGTRAEQYRLNGRPVSREQAFTALEGKQLPDDAARLRLTILGTDDQRRQIRQDLAAAPELAEFKDRLVVQDYPPDHWAVAHAGFDTTGHPTLYLQQPSGKVLHRQNDYSGPTDLARALRKADPNYDPHKDPDLRRLSGWPRWNGLSIPAAAWLLAAGVLFLLLRKGRS
;
A
#
# COMPACT_ATOMS: atom_id res chain seq x y z
N MET A 1 18.45 5.44 -63.59
CA MET A 1 17.46 6.11 -62.71
C MET A 1 16.75 5.05 -61.88
N TYR A 2 17.23 4.74 -60.67
CA TYR A 2 16.43 4.10 -59.63
C TYR A 2 16.92 4.66 -58.29
N ALA A 3 16.03 5.39 -57.62
CA ALA A 3 16.28 6.02 -56.33
C ALA A 3 15.99 5.00 -55.23
N LEU A 4 17.01 4.63 -54.46
CA LEU A 4 16.88 3.79 -53.27
C LEU A 4 16.73 4.72 -52.06
N ALA A 5 15.48 4.94 -51.63
CA ALA A 5 15.17 5.70 -50.42
C ALA A 5 15.29 4.77 -49.20
N ILE A 6 16.31 4.99 -48.37
CA ILE A 6 16.47 4.33 -47.07
C ILE A 6 15.72 5.17 -46.02
N LEU A 7 14.53 4.72 -45.64
CA LEU A 7 13.79 5.22 -44.48
C LEU A 7 14.32 4.51 -43.22
N LEU A 8 15.28 5.14 -42.53
CA LEU A 8 15.66 4.79 -41.17
C LEU A 8 14.55 5.29 -40.22
N GLY A 9 13.57 4.44 -39.97
CA GLY A 9 12.57 4.65 -38.93
C GLY A 9 13.20 4.45 -37.55
N SER A 10 13.46 5.54 -36.85
CA SER A 10 13.84 5.55 -35.44
C SER A 10 12.67 5.06 -34.57
N LEU A 11 12.56 3.75 -34.38
CA LEU A 11 11.72 3.17 -33.33
C LEU A 11 12.38 3.44 -31.99
N ALA A 12 12.05 4.59 -31.40
CA ALA A 12 12.27 4.84 -29.99
C ALA A 12 11.34 3.92 -29.18
N LEU A 13 11.77 2.69 -28.97
CA LEU A 13 11.21 1.81 -27.95
C LEU A 13 11.58 2.41 -26.60
N ALA A 14 10.68 3.20 -26.02
CA ALA A 14 10.73 3.53 -24.60
C ALA A 14 10.73 2.20 -23.84
N GLY A 15 11.90 1.81 -23.31
CA GLY A 15 12.04 0.63 -22.47
C GLY A 15 11.35 0.88 -21.15
N TRP A 16 10.27 0.15 -20.88
CA TRP A 16 9.63 0.10 -19.57
C TRP A 16 10.57 -0.72 -18.67
N GLY A 17 11.40 -0.04 -17.88
CA GLY A 17 12.29 -0.70 -16.92
C GLY A 17 11.51 -1.37 -15.78
N PRO A 18 12.12 -2.29 -15.02
CA PRO A 18 11.50 -3.06 -13.93
C PRO A 18 11.14 -2.23 -12.68
N ALA A 19 11.24 -0.91 -12.73
CA ALA A 19 10.74 -0.03 -11.68
C ALA A 19 9.21 0.10 -11.88
N GLY A 20 8.46 -0.73 -11.16
CA GLY A 20 7.01 -0.81 -11.24
C GLY A 20 6.31 0.55 -11.07
N CYS A 21 5.08 0.63 -11.59
CA CYS A 21 4.15 1.74 -11.43
C CYS A 21 3.82 1.98 -9.94
N GLY A 22 4.75 2.58 -9.20
CA GLY A 22 4.43 3.26 -7.95
C GLY A 22 3.64 4.53 -8.27
N PRO A 23 2.75 4.98 -7.38
CA PRO A 23 2.08 6.26 -7.56
C PRO A 23 3.14 7.36 -7.65
N VAL A 24 3.27 7.98 -8.82
CA VAL A 24 4.07 9.19 -9.05
C VAL A 24 3.35 10.41 -8.45
N GLY A 25 3.11 10.36 -7.15
CA GLY A 25 2.72 11.53 -6.38
C GLY A 25 3.92 12.43 -6.16
N PRO A 26 3.73 13.74 -5.99
CA PRO A 26 4.81 14.63 -5.57
C PRO A 26 5.42 14.12 -4.26
N THR A 27 6.74 14.09 -4.21
CA THR A 27 7.50 13.68 -3.02
C THR A 27 7.68 14.89 -2.10
N TYR A 28 7.30 14.72 -0.82
CA TYR A 28 7.46 15.76 0.19
C TYR A 28 8.50 15.37 1.23
N GLU A 29 9.33 16.33 1.61
CA GLU A 29 10.45 16.11 2.52
C GLU A 29 10.65 17.34 3.41
N TRP A 30 10.83 17.13 4.72
CA TRP A 30 11.24 18.18 5.64
C TRP A 30 12.74 18.11 5.88
N ARG A 31 13.44 19.25 5.78
CA ARG A 31 14.87 19.39 6.09
C ARG A 31 15.09 20.45 7.15
N THR A 32 16.10 20.28 7.99
CA THR A 32 16.72 21.34 8.79
C THR A 32 18.06 21.71 8.16
N LEU A 33 18.42 22.99 8.17
CA LEU A 33 19.71 23.44 7.65
C LEU A 33 20.71 23.52 8.82
N PRO A 34 21.99 23.12 8.64
CA PRO A 34 22.99 23.18 9.71
C PRO A 34 23.18 24.58 10.32
N GLY A 35 22.93 25.64 9.54
CA GLY A 35 23.03 27.04 10.00
C GLY A 35 21.72 27.64 10.53
N ASP A 36 20.60 26.92 10.45
CA ASP A 36 19.28 27.40 10.94
C ASP A 36 18.52 26.22 11.57
N PRO A 37 18.98 25.69 12.73
CA PRO A 37 18.38 24.53 13.37
C PRO A 37 16.98 24.80 13.93
N GLU A 38 16.65 26.07 14.17
CA GLU A 38 15.34 26.52 14.68
C GLU A 38 14.27 26.54 13.59
N ARG A 39 14.63 26.21 12.34
CA ARG A 39 13.69 26.14 11.22
C ARG A 39 13.73 24.81 10.49
N SER A 40 12.55 24.35 10.11
CA SER A 40 12.38 23.26 9.17
C SER A 40 11.79 23.78 7.86
N TYR A 41 12.27 23.25 6.75
CA TYR A 41 11.88 23.65 5.40
C TYR A 41 11.23 22.46 4.69
N LEU A 42 10.08 22.69 4.10
CA LEU A 42 9.35 21.69 3.33
C LEU A 42 9.79 21.79 1.87
N TYR A 43 10.21 20.66 1.32
CA TYR A 43 10.55 20.47 -0.08
C TYR A 43 9.48 19.62 -0.75
N ARG A 44 9.14 19.99 -1.98
CA ARG A 44 8.32 19.22 -2.90
C ARG A 44 9.14 18.95 -4.15
N ASP A 45 9.45 17.69 -4.41
CA ASP A 45 10.27 17.27 -5.57
C ASP A 45 11.61 18.02 -5.63
N GLY A 46 12.25 18.21 -4.47
CA GLY A 46 13.52 18.91 -4.33
C GLY A 46 13.45 20.45 -4.34
N VAL A 47 12.27 21.05 -4.56
CA VAL A 47 12.07 22.50 -4.51
C VAL A 47 11.45 22.91 -3.18
N GLN A 48 12.02 23.91 -2.51
CA GLN A 48 11.45 24.43 -1.26
C GLN A 48 10.08 25.08 -1.53
N VAL A 49 9.08 24.75 -0.72
CA VAL A 49 7.70 25.26 -0.85
C VAL A 49 7.13 25.83 0.45
N ALA A 50 7.78 25.59 1.60
CA ALA A 50 7.40 26.20 2.87
C ALA A 50 8.52 26.15 3.90
N GLY A 51 8.30 26.81 5.02
CA GLY A 51 9.15 26.82 6.20
C GLY A 51 8.33 26.91 7.46
N TYR A 52 8.83 26.31 8.53
CA TYR A 52 8.27 26.34 9.86
C TYR A 52 9.35 26.78 10.85
N ASP A 53 9.07 27.87 11.56
CA ASP A 53 9.91 28.43 12.61
C ASP A 53 9.47 27.82 13.95
N HIS A 54 10.31 26.97 14.54
CA HIS A 54 9.98 26.23 15.75
C HIS A 54 9.87 27.15 16.95
N GLN A 55 10.73 28.16 17.04
CA GLN A 55 10.78 29.14 18.13
C GLN A 55 9.52 30.01 18.18
N HIS A 56 9.05 30.50 17.02
CA HIS A 56 7.88 31.38 16.94
C HIS A 56 6.58 30.66 16.61
N HIS A 57 6.64 29.35 16.33
CA HIS A 57 5.52 28.54 15.87
C HIS A 57 4.82 29.08 14.62
N VAL A 58 5.59 29.68 13.70
CA VAL A 58 5.07 30.30 12.48
C VAL A 58 5.35 29.40 11.28
N TYR A 59 4.31 29.11 10.50
CA TYR A 59 4.43 28.49 9.18
C TYR A 59 4.32 29.57 8.10
N ARG A 60 5.13 29.48 7.05
CA ARG A 60 5.01 30.32 5.85
C ARG A 60 5.19 29.45 4.61
N THR A 61 4.37 29.69 3.59
CA THR A 61 4.64 29.18 2.25
C THR A 61 5.82 29.94 1.64
N TYR A 62 6.56 29.29 0.76
CA TYR A 62 7.66 29.89 0.03
C TYR A 62 7.43 29.65 -1.46
N ASP A 63 7.44 30.72 -2.23
CA ASP A 63 7.33 30.66 -3.69
C ASP A 63 8.73 30.79 -4.30
N ALA A 64 9.28 29.66 -4.73
CA ALA A 64 10.61 29.60 -5.34
C ALA A 64 10.69 30.33 -6.69
N ALA A 65 9.57 30.56 -7.39
CA ALA A 65 9.58 31.28 -8.66
C ALA A 65 9.79 32.79 -8.47
N THR A 66 9.32 33.32 -7.34
CA THR A 66 9.41 34.75 -7.03
C THR A 66 10.42 35.06 -5.92
N ASP A 67 11.00 34.04 -5.29
CA ASP A 67 11.86 34.15 -4.11
C ASP A 67 11.18 34.96 -3.00
N THR A 68 9.89 34.64 -2.75
CA THR A 68 9.09 35.34 -1.74
C THR A 68 8.48 34.40 -0.72
N TRP A 69 8.46 34.86 0.52
CA TRP A 69 7.74 34.20 1.60
C TRP A 69 6.31 34.74 1.69
N GLY A 70 5.36 33.82 1.81
CA GLY A 70 3.98 34.14 2.12
C GLY A 70 3.80 34.73 3.53
N PRO A 71 2.58 35.20 3.86
CA PRO A 71 2.28 35.72 5.18
C PRO A 71 2.42 34.63 6.26
N PRO A 72 2.74 34.99 7.51
CA PRO A 72 2.66 34.10 8.67
C PRO A 72 1.30 33.40 8.75
N ALA A 73 1.32 32.08 8.94
CA ALA A 73 0.13 31.27 9.15
C ALA A 73 0.38 30.21 10.24
N ALA A 74 -0.69 29.62 10.74
CA ALA A 74 -0.59 28.40 11.54
C ALA A 74 -0.20 27.23 10.63
N PRO A 75 0.66 26.29 11.10
CA PRO A 75 1.03 25.13 10.30
C PRO A 75 -0.19 24.24 10.03
N PRO A 76 -0.35 23.70 8.81
CA PRO A 76 -1.55 22.98 8.40
C PRO A 76 -1.79 21.67 9.18
N TRP A 77 -0.76 21.10 9.82
CA TRP A 77 -0.89 19.91 10.67
C TRP A 77 -1.27 20.22 12.12
N LYS A 78 -1.13 21.46 12.58
CA LYS A 78 -1.79 21.86 13.83
C LYS A 78 -3.24 22.09 13.46
N THR A 79 -4.11 21.16 13.87
CA THR A 79 -5.54 21.39 13.91
C THR A 79 -5.75 22.77 14.50
N ARG A 80 -6.41 23.67 13.75
CA ARG A 80 -6.84 24.96 14.32
C ARG A 80 -7.51 24.61 15.63
N ALA A 81 -6.96 25.12 16.74
CA ALA A 81 -7.67 25.06 18.00
C ALA A 81 -9.08 25.55 17.68
N PRO A 82 -10.13 24.80 18.08
CA PRO A 82 -11.50 25.17 17.74
C PRO A 82 -11.65 26.65 18.03
N ALA A 83 -12.12 27.40 17.02
CA ALA A 83 -12.27 28.85 17.08
C ALA A 83 -12.72 29.23 18.48
N CYS A 84 -11.99 30.18 19.10
CA CYS A 84 -12.17 30.58 20.50
C CYS A 84 -13.64 30.40 20.90
N ARG A 85 -13.94 29.52 21.87
CA ARG A 85 -15.31 29.21 22.33
C ARG A 85 -15.99 30.38 23.04
N CYS A 86 -15.67 31.60 22.65
CA CYS A 86 -16.56 32.71 22.83
C CYS A 86 -17.90 32.31 22.21
N SER A 87 -19.01 32.46 22.95
CA SER A 87 -20.36 32.23 22.41
C SER A 87 -20.50 32.90 21.04
N PRO A 88 -21.31 32.39 20.10
CA PRO A 88 -21.73 33.16 18.92
C PRO A 88 -22.25 34.57 19.28
N ASP A 89 -22.66 34.80 20.53
CA ASP A 89 -23.04 36.11 21.08
C ASP A 89 -21.87 36.94 21.64
N CYS A 90 -20.61 36.57 21.40
CA CYS A 90 -19.49 37.44 21.75
C CYS A 90 -19.61 38.70 20.89
N PRO A 91 -19.75 39.90 21.48
CA PRO A 91 -19.80 41.15 20.71
C PRO A 91 -18.48 41.48 20.00
N CYS A 92 -17.52 40.55 20.03
CA CYS A 92 -16.11 40.68 19.75
C CYS A 92 -15.76 40.40 18.28
N GLY A 93 -16.69 39.77 17.52
CA GLY A 93 -16.46 39.40 16.13
C GLY A 93 -15.21 38.53 15.91
N SER A 94 -14.68 38.53 14.68
CA SER A 94 -13.39 37.92 14.32
C SER A 94 -12.17 38.64 14.89
N ASP A 95 -12.35 39.86 15.41
CA ASP A 95 -11.29 40.72 15.94
C ASP A 95 -11.24 40.72 17.48
N CYS A 96 -11.58 39.59 18.09
CA CYS A 96 -11.60 39.45 19.54
C CYS A 96 -10.19 39.66 20.13
N ARG A 97 -10.00 40.79 20.82
CA ARG A 97 -8.78 41.13 21.56
C ARG A 97 -9.05 41.00 23.07
N CYS A 98 -8.08 40.43 23.79
CA CYS A 98 -8.11 40.40 25.26
C CYS A 98 -8.00 41.84 25.82
N PRO A 99 -8.31 42.10 27.10
CA PRO A 99 -8.26 43.44 27.71
C PRO A 99 -6.92 44.18 27.58
N GLY A 100 -5.84 43.48 27.24
CA GLY A 100 -4.52 44.05 26.92
C GLY A 100 -4.27 44.38 25.44
N GLY A 101 -5.26 44.26 24.55
CA GLY A 101 -5.12 44.55 23.13
C GLY A 101 -4.47 43.45 22.27
N GLU A 102 -4.05 42.35 22.91
CA GLU A 102 -3.46 41.19 22.23
C GLU A 102 -4.52 40.24 21.64
N PRO A 103 -4.18 39.51 20.55
CA PRO A 103 -5.04 38.47 19.99
C PRO A 103 -5.34 37.39 21.02
N CYS A 104 -6.59 36.90 21.06
CA CYS A 104 -6.97 35.81 21.93
C CYS A 104 -6.08 34.56 21.74
N CYS A 105 -5.29 34.23 22.77
CA CYS A 105 -4.50 33.01 22.86
C CYS A 105 -5.15 31.99 23.82
N SER A 106 -4.65 30.75 23.82
CA SER A 106 -5.16 29.65 24.65
C SER A 106 -5.07 29.90 26.16
N THR A 107 -4.29 30.89 26.60
CA THR A 107 -4.09 31.27 28.00
C THR A 107 -4.92 32.48 28.44
N CYS A 108 -5.77 33.05 27.57
CA CYS A 108 -6.48 34.27 27.90
C CYS A 108 -7.56 34.05 29.00
N SER A 109 -7.55 34.92 30.00
CA SER A 109 -8.33 34.85 31.25
C SER A 109 -9.75 35.44 31.14
N CYS A 110 -10.22 35.79 29.93
CA CYS A 110 -11.58 36.29 29.65
C CYS A 110 -12.72 35.30 29.99
N ARG A 111 -12.42 34.16 30.61
CA ARG A 111 -13.42 33.31 31.26
C ARG A 111 -14.06 34.07 32.42
N LYS A 112 -15.12 34.84 32.15
CA LYS A 112 -16.21 34.97 33.13
C LYS A 112 -16.59 33.55 33.57
N PRO A 113 -16.76 33.27 34.87
CA PRO A 113 -17.10 31.94 35.34
C PRO A 113 -18.41 31.51 34.70
N ALA A 114 -18.33 30.56 33.78
CA ALA A 114 -19.50 29.98 33.15
C ALA A 114 -20.38 29.35 34.23
N LYS A 115 -21.67 29.70 34.20
CA LYS A 115 -22.76 28.97 34.86
C LYS A 115 -22.49 27.47 34.79
N LYS A 116 -22.63 26.79 35.94
CA LYS A 116 -22.55 25.34 36.14
C LYS A 116 -22.74 24.51 34.85
N SER A 117 -21.60 24.07 34.32
CA SER A 117 -21.35 22.80 33.62
C SER A 117 -22.55 22.13 32.89
N SER A 118 -22.62 22.34 31.57
CA SER A 118 -23.02 21.31 30.61
C SER A 118 -21.77 20.64 30.02
N PRO A 119 -21.85 19.37 29.61
CA PRO A 119 -20.76 18.41 29.74
C PRO A 119 -19.70 18.57 28.65
N ALA A 120 -18.48 18.17 29.03
CA ALA A 120 -17.36 17.73 28.22
C ALA A 120 -17.20 18.40 26.84
N GLU A 121 -16.13 19.16 26.72
CA GLU A 121 -15.24 19.09 25.56
C GLU A 121 -15.50 17.84 24.73
N SER A 122 -16.19 18.02 23.59
CA SER A 122 -16.49 16.96 22.64
C SER A 122 -15.16 16.42 22.16
N VAL A 123 -14.64 15.41 22.86
CA VAL A 123 -13.64 14.49 22.33
C VAL A 123 -14.14 14.17 20.93
N VAL A 124 -13.33 14.47 19.91
CA VAL A 124 -13.67 14.15 18.53
C VAL A 124 -13.96 12.66 18.51
N ASN A 125 -15.24 12.36 18.43
CA ASN A 125 -15.73 11.02 18.53
C ASN A 125 -15.61 10.45 17.11
N PHE A 126 -14.59 9.63 16.87
CA PHE A 126 -14.24 9.06 15.56
C PHE A 126 -15.25 7.98 15.11
N GLY A 127 -16.55 8.27 15.22
CA GLY A 127 -17.64 7.32 14.94
C GLY A 127 -17.88 6.30 16.04
N VAL A 128 -17.35 6.49 17.26
CA VAL A 128 -17.57 5.62 18.41
C VAL A 128 -18.87 6.00 19.10
N ASP A 129 -19.94 5.25 18.88
CA ASP A 129 -21.20 5.48 19.62
C ASP A 129 -20.98 5.23 21.13
N THR A 130 -20.81 6.31 21.89
CA THR A 130 -20.49 6.25 23.33
C THR A 130 -21.65 5.75 24.17
N GLU A 131 -22.88 5.77 23.65
CA GLU A 131 -24.04 5.19 24.32
C GLU A 131 -24.08 3.66 24.16
N LYS A 132 -23.47 3.14 23.08
CA LYS A 132 -23.26 1.69 22.87
C LYS A 132 -22.06 1.12 23.60
N LEU A 133 -21.12 1.95 24.04
CA LEU A 133 -20.18 1.56 25.09
C LEU A 133 -21.03 1.40 26.35
N THR A 134 -21.46 0.16 26.61
CA THR A 134 -22.37 -0.26 27.69
C THR A 134 -22.21 0.68 28.87
N GLY A 135 -23.24 1.46 29.22
CA GLY A 135 -23.18 2.64 30.11
C GLY A 135 -22.56 2.45 31.51
N THR A 136 -22.07 1.25 31.83
CA THR A 136 -21.02 1.01 32.81
C THR A 136 -19.68 1.56 32.31
N ARG A 137 -19.16 2.60 32.97
CA ARG A 137 -17.77 3.08 32.79
C ARG A 137 -16.67 2.05 33.13
N ALA A 138 -17.05 0.81 33.42
CA ALA A 138 -16.14 -0.26 33.78
C ALA A 138 -15.83 -1.12 32.55
N GLU A 139 -14.55 -1.44 32.36
CA GLU A 139 -14.10 -2.39 31.34
C GLU A 139 -14.83 -3.73 31.50
N GLN A 140 -15.28 -4.30 30.38
CA GLN A 140 -15.92 -5.62 30.35
C GLN A 140 -15.03 -6.60 29.62
N TYR A 141 -14.80 -7.76 30.24
CA TYR A 141 -14.01 -8.84 29.66
C TYR A 141 -14.94 -9.97 29.22
N ARG A 142 -14.73 -10.50 28.01
CA ARG A 142 -15.49 -11.65 27.49
C ARG A 142 -14.53 -12.68 26.91
N LEU A 143 -14.77 -13.96 27.22
CA LEU A 143 -14.06 -15.10 26.64
C LEU A 143 -15.08 -15.96 25.90
N ASN A 144 -14.91 -16.12 24.58
CA ASN A 144 -15.86 -16.83 23.70
C ASN A 144 -17.31 -16.33 23.87
N GLY A 145 -17.50 -15.02 23.93
CA GLY A 145 -18.81 -14.37 24.07
C GLY A 145 -19.40 -14.35 25.48
N ARG A 146 -18.81 -15.06 26.45
CA ARG A 146 -19.27 -15.10 27.84
C ARG A 146 -18.54 -14.06 28.69
N PRO A 147 -19.24 -13.30 29.56
CA PRO A 147 -18.60 -12.37 30.48
C PRO A 147 -17.70 -13.12 31.47
N VAL A 148 -16.50 -12.61 31.69
CA VAL A 148 -15.50 -13.15 32.63
C VAL A 148 -14.91 -12.01 33.46
N SER A 149 -14.29 -12.33 34.60
CA SER A 149 -13.51 -11.33 35.33
C SER A 149 -12.22 -10.97 34.58
N ARG A 150 -11.60 -9.85 34.97
CA ARG A 150 -10.28 -9.46 34.45
C ARG A 150 -9.27 -10.58 34.69
N GLU A 151 -9.20 -11.10 35.92
CA GLU A 151 -8.28 -12.17 36.32
C GLU A 151 -8.50 -13.42 35.47
N GLN A 152 -9.75 -13.83 35.24
CA GLN A 152 -10.06 -14.97 34.37
C GLN A 152 -9.65 -14.74 32.90
N ALA A 153 -9.80 -13.51 32.39
CA ALA A 153 -9.33 -13.16 31.06
C ALA A 153 -7.80 -13.23 30.98
N PHE A 154 -7.09 -12.67 31.96
CA PHE A 154 -5.62 -12.71 32.00
C PHE A 154 -5.10 -14.12 32.24
N THR A 155 -5.69 -14.92 33.13
CA THR A 155 -5.36 -16.34 33.31
C THR A 155 -5.64 -17.15 32.06
N ALA A 156 -6.67 -16.81 31.26
CA ALA A 156 -6.90 -17.48 29.98
C ALA A 156 -5.80 -17.15 28.93
N LEU A 157 -5.06 -16.07 29.13
CA LEU A 157 -3.87 -15.69 28.35
C LEU A 157 -2.58 -16.27 28.97
N GLU A 158 -2.48 -16.32 30.30
CA GLU A 158 -1.35 -16.90 31.03
C GLU A 158 -1.35 -18.43 30.87
N GLY A 159 -0.34 -18.97 30.17
CA GLY A 159 -0.19 -20.41 29.92
C GLY A 159 -0.66 -20.85 28.53
N LYS A 160 -1.35 -19.98 27.78
CA LYS A 160 -1.47 -20.13 26.32
C LYS A 160 -0.43 -19.23 25.69
N GLN A 161 0.62 -19.81 25.11
CA GLN A 161 1.45 -19.06 24.17
C GLN A 161 0.52 -18.60 23.04
N LEU A 162 0.09 -17.34 23.08
CA LEU A 162 -0.46 -16.69 21.91
C LEU A 162 0.61 -16.87 20.83
N PRO A 163 0.27 -17.50 19.69
CA PRO A 163 1.24 -17.66 18.63
C PRO A 163 1.80 -16.28 18.26
N ASP A 164 3.11 -16.11 18.41
CA ASP A 164 3.76 -14.91 17.90
C ASP A 164 3.81 -15.03 16.37
N ASP A 165 2.89 -14.33 15.72
CA ASP A 165 2.78 -14.24 14.27
C ASP A 165 3.30 -12.92 13.72
N ALA A 166 3.96 -12.10 14.55
CA ALA A 166 4.40 -10.75 14.18
C ALA A 166 5.38 -10.76 13.00
N ALA A 167 6.15 -11.84 12.82
CA ALA A 167 7.10 -11.99 11.72
C ALA A 167 6.53 -12.68 10.46
N ARG A 168 5.30 -13.20 10.51
CA ARG A 168 4.71 -13.97 9.41
C ARG A 168 4.22 -13.05 8.29
N LEU A 169 4.30 -13.54 7.05
CA LEU A 169 3.73 -12.83 5.91
C LEU A 169 2.20 -12.84 6.01
N ARG A 170 1.55 -11.80 5.48
CA ARG A 170 0.08 -11.68 5.50
C ARG A 170 -0.46 -11.96 4.12
N LEU A 171 -1.31 -12.99 4.00
CA LEU A 171 -2.02 -13.31 2.77
C LEU A 171 -3.48 -12.88 2.91
N THR A 172 -3.88 -11.86 2.14
CA THR A 172 -5.26 -11.36 2.10
C THR A 172 -5.97 -11.86 0.85
N ILE A 173 -7.14 -12.48 1.02
CA ILE A 173 -7.95 -13.09 -0.03
C ILE A 173 -9.25 -12.31 -0.21
N LEU A 174 -9.45 -11.70 -1.38
CA LEU A 174 -10.64 -10.90 -1.71
C LEU A 174 -11.44 -11.60 -2.81
N GLY A 175 -12.65 -12.06 -2.52
CA GLY A 175 -13.46 -12.77 -3.52
C GLY A 175 -14.79 -13.25 -2.99
N THR A 176 -15.50 -14.07 -3.76
CA THR A 176 -16.76 -14.69 -3.33
C THR A 176 -16.51 -15.75 -2.25
N ASP A 177 -17.56 -16.13 -1.52
CA ASP A 177 -17.44 -17.13 -0.45
C ASP A 177 -16.86 -18.47 -0.94
N ASP A 178 -17.23 -18.90 -2.14
CA ASP A 178 -16.74 -20.14 -2.74
C ASP A 178 -15.26 -20.05 -3.13
N GLN A 179 -14.84 -18.92 -3.72
CA GLN A 179 -13.43 -18.68 -4.05
C GLN A 179 -12.57 -18.66 -2.78
N ARG A 180 -13.01 -17.95 -1.73
CA ARG A 180 -12.27 -17.86 -0.45
C ARG A 180 -12.21 -19.24 0.23
N ARG A 181 -13.30 -20.02 0.18
CA ARG A 181 -13.34 -21.40 0.70
C ARG A 181 -12.39 -22.32 -0.06
N GLN A 182 -12.39 -22.28 -1.38
CA GLN A 182 -11.49 -23.08 -2.23
C GLN A 182 -10.02 -22.81 -1.87
N ILE A 183 -9.62 -21.54 -1.82
CA ILE A 183 -8.22 -21.19 -1.52
C ILE A 183 -7.83 -21.62 -0.10
N ARG A 184 -8.72 -21.49 0.90
CA ARG A 184 -8.43 -21.99 2.25
C ARG A 184 -8.26 -23.51 2.29
N GLN A 185 -9.06 -24.25 1.53
CA GLN A 185 -8.94 -25.71 1.41
C GLN A 185 -7.61 -26.07 0.76
N ASP A 186 -7.24 -25.40 -0.31
CA ASP A 186 -5.99 -25.60 -1.02
C ASP A 186 -4.78 -25.27 -0.13
N LEU A 187 -4.79 -24.15 0.59
CA LEU A 187 -3.76 -23.80 1.58
C LEU A 187 -3.61 -24.85 2.69
N ALA A 188 -4.68 -25.55 3.05
CA ALA A 188 -4.66 -26.57 4.10
C ALA A 188 -4.21 -27.95 3.60
N ALA A 189 -4.51 -28.30 2.34
CA ALA A 189 -4.40 -29.66 1.83
C ALA A 189 -3.42 -29.84 0.66
N ALA A 190 -3.12 -28.80 -0.11
CA ALA A 190 -2.29 -28.92 -1.31
C ALA A 190 -0.80 -29.11 -0.93
N PRO A 191 -0.14 -30.19 -1.39
CA PRO A 191 1.26 -30.46 -1.05
C PRO A 191 2.22 -29.33 -1.43
N GLU A 192 2.00 -28.65 -2.56
CA GLU A 192 2.83 -27.54 -3.01
C GLU A 192 2.77 -26.29 -2.13
N LEU A 193 1.73 -26.16 -1.29
CA LEU A 193 1.55 -25.04 -0.36
C LEU A 193 1.98 -25.37 1.07
N ALA A 194 2.36 -26.62 1.34
CA ALA A 194 2.69 -27.10 2.68
C ALA A 194 3.82 -26.28 3.35
N GLU A 195 4.81 -25.82 2.57
CA GLU A 195 5.93 -25.00 3.08
C GLU A 195 5.51 -23.62 3.61
N PHE A 196 4.32 -23.13 3.23
CA PHE A 196 3.83 -21.80 3.61
C PHE A 196 2.89 -21.81 4.81
N LYS A 197 2.38 -22.98 5.22
CA LYS A 197 1.33 -23.11 6.24
C LYS A 197 1.64 -22.37 7.55
N ASP A 198 2.88 -22.45 8.01
CA ASP A 198 3.32 -21.82 9.27
C ASP A 198 3.99 -20.46 9.05
N ARG A 199 4.12 -20.02 7.79
CA ARG A 199 4.75 -18.75 7.40
C ARG A 199 3.74 -17.64 7.13
N LEU A 200 2.46 -17.99 7.00
CA LEU A 200 1.39 -17.07 6.62
C LEU A 200 0.41 -16.81 7.76
N VAL A 201 -0.05 -15.56 7.85
CA VAL A 201 -1.31 -15.17 8.48
C VAL A 201 -2.31 -14.96 7.35
N VAL A 202 -3.35 -15.78 7.31
CA VAL A 202 -4.35 -15.75 6.23
C VAL A 202 -5.58 -15.00 6.71
N GLN A 203 -6.01 -14.03 5.92
CA GLN A 203 -7.25 -13.29 6.12
C GLN A 203 -8.04 -13.30 4.81
N ASP A 204 -9.35 -13.35 4.90
CA ASP A 204 -10.21 -13.33 3.73
C ASP A 204 -11.44 -12.46 3.96
N TYR A 205 -11.83 -11.74 2.91
CA TYR A 205 -12.90 -10.76 2.96
C TYR A 205 -13.73 -10.80 1.66
N PRO A 206 -15.06 -10.59 1.76
CA PRO A 206 -15.84 -10.13 0.63
C PRO A 206 -15.26 -8.82 0.03
N PRO A 207 -15.36 -8.58 -1.29
CA PRO A 207 -14.85 -7.36 -1.94
C PRO A 207 -15.44 -6.06 -1.38
N ASP A 208 -16.66 -6.10 -0.84
CA ASP A 208 -17.41 -4.98 -0.26
C ASP A 208 -17.22 -4.84 1.26
N HIS A 209 -16.42 -5.72 1.88
CA HIS A 209 -16.19 -5.66 3.31
C HIS A 209 -15.43 -4.39 3.70
N TRP A 210 -15.86 -3.72 4.77
CA TRP A 210 -15.34 -2.41 5.20
C TRP A 210 -13.81 -2.37 5.37
N ALA A 211 -13.21 -3.49 5.79
CA ALA A 211 -11.76 -3.61 6.01
C ALA A 211 -10.93 -3.43 4.71
N VAL A 212 -11.55 -3.61 3.54
CA VAL A 212 -10.86 -3.63 2.24
C VAL A 212 -11.45 -2.63 1.24
N ALA A 213 -12.78 -2.44 1.22
CA ALA A 213 -13.49 -1.63 0.24
C ALA A 213 -13.07 -0.15 0.22
N HIS A 214 -12.57 0.37 1.35
CA HIS A 214 -12.15 1.78 1.49
C HIS A 214 -10.70 1.94 1.94
N ALA A 215 -9.92 0.85 1.92
CA ALA A 215 -8.54 0.82 2.40
C ALA A 215 -7.50 0.81 1.28
N GLY A 216 -7.90 1.16 0.05
CA GLY A 216 -7.01 1.23 -1.11
C GLY A 216 -6.65 -0.14 -1.72
N PHE A 217 -7.33 -1.21 -1.32
CA PHE A 217 -7.22 -2.50 -2.00
C PHE A 217 -7.96 -2.43 -3.33
N ASP A 218 -7.34 -2.98 -4.37
CA ASP A 218 -8.05 -3.31 -5.60
C ASP A 218 -8.89 -4.57 -5.36
N THR A 219 -10.19 -4.45 -5.61
CA THR A 219 -11.21 -5.46 -5.36
C THR A 219 -11.84 -5.99 -6.65
N THR A 220 -11.32 -5.62 -7.83
CA THR A 220 -11.93 -5.99 -9.12
C THR A 220 -11.55 -7.37 -9.62
N GLY A 221 -10.59 -8.05 -8.98
CA GLY A 221 -10.17 -9.41 -9.34
C GLY A 221 -11.10 -10.50 -8.81
N HIS A 222 -10.94 -11.72 -9.33
CA HIS A 222 -11.85 -12.84 -9.08
C HIS A 222 -11.10 -14.18 -8.88
N PRO A 223 -10.54 -14.45 -7.68
CA PRO A 223 -10.37 -13.55 -6.55
C PRO A 223 -9.10 -12.69 -6.69
N THR A 224 -9.00 -11.61 -5.91
CA THR A 224 -7.74 -10.83 -5.75
C THR A 224 -6.96 -11.33 -4.54
N LEU A 225 -5.66 -11.53 -4.68
CA LEU A 225 -4.79 -12.05 -3.63
C LEU A 225 -3.63 -11.08 -3.40
N TYR A 226 -3.41 -10.70 -2.14
CA TYR A 226 -2.30 -9.85 -1.71
C TYR A 226 -1.39 -10.61 -0.77
N LEU A 227 -0.09 -10.57 -1.03
CA LEU A 227 0.93 -10.99 -0.08
C LEU A 227 1.68 -9.77 0.43
N GLN A 228 1.72 -9.61 1.75
CA GLN A 228 2.35 -8.47 2.41
C GLN A 228 3.38 -8.92 3.46
N GLN A 229 4.40 -8.10 3.68
CA GLN A 229 5.26 -8.19 4.85
C GLN A 229 4.51 -7.77 6.13
N PRO A 230 5.02 -8.12 7.32
CA PRO A 230 4.51 -7.58 8.58
C PRO A 230 4.41 -6.06 8.63
N SER A 231 5.29 -5.34 7.92
CA SER A 231 5.30 -3.89 7.79
C SER A 231 4.13 -3.32 6.96
N GLY A 232 3.34 -4.17 6.30
CA GLY A 232 2.29 -3.78 5.37
C GLY A 232 2.76 -3.62 3.92
N LYS A 233 4.08 -3.69 3.64
CA LYS A 233 4.60 -3.62 2.27
C LYS A 233 4.05 -4.77 1.43
N VAL A 234 3.39 -4.45 0.31
CA VAL A 234 2.91 -5.43 -0.66
C VAL A 234 4.10 -6.02 -1.43
N LEU A 235 4.25 -7.34 -1.35
CA LEU A 235 5.26 -8.11 -2.07
C LEU A 235 4.71 -8.64 -3.40
N HIS A 236 3.45 -9.03 -3.39
CA HIS A 236 2.79 -9.61 -4.56
C HIS A 236 1.30 -9.30 -4.56
N ARG A 237 0.75 -9.10 -5.76
CA ARG A 237 -0.68 -8.99 -6.02
C ARG A 237 -0.98 -9.81 -7.29
N GLN A 238 -2.06 -10.59 -7.24
CA GLN A 238 -2.66 -11.25 -8.39
C GLN A 238 -4.18 -11.05 -8.37
N ASN A 239 -4.80 -11.03 -9.56
CA ASN A 239 -6.22 -10.70 -9.74
C ASN A 239 -7.08 -11.92 -10.08
N ASP A 240 -6.47 -13.10 -10.02
CA ASP A 240 -7.05 -14.38 -10.32
C ASP A 240 -6.42 -15.47 -9.45
N TYR A 241 -7.03 -16.66 -9.51
CA TYR A 241 -6.53 -17.86 -8.84
C TYR A 241 -6.70 -19.06 -9.78
N SER A 242 -5.57 -19.52 -10.33
CA SER A 242 -5.53 -20.67 -11.25
C SER A 242 -5.24 -22.00 -10.55
N GLY A 243 -5.25 -22.03 -9.21
CA GLY A 243 -5.01 -23.22 -8.40
C GLY A 243 -3.74 -23.16 -7.52
N PRO A 244 -3.53 -24.18 -6.67
CA PRO A 244 -2.51 -24.16 -5.63
C PRO A 244 -1.08 -24.10 -6.16
N THR A 245 -0.80 -24.78 -7.27
CA THR A 245 0.53 -24.78 -7.91
C THR A 245 0.95 -23.39 -8.37
N ASP A 246 0.00 -22.60 -8.90
CA ASP A 246 0.31 -21.25 -9.37
C ASP A 246 0.49 -20.28 -8.19
N LEU A 247 -0.36 -20.39 -7.17
CA LEU A 247 -0.20 -19.65 -5.92
C LEU A 247 1.14 -19.97 -5.24
N ALA A 248 1.53 -21.23 -5.12
CA ALA A 248 2.82 -21.62 -4.55
C ALA A 248 3.98 -20.97 -5.31
N ARG A 249 3.94 -20.97 -6.64
CA ARG A 249 4.94 -20.30 -7.48
C ARG A 249 4.97 -18.80 -7.24
N ALA A 250 3.81 -18.14 -7.14
CA ALA A 250 3.72 -16.73 -6.84
C ALA A 250 4.31 -16.39 -5.46
N LEU A 251 4.00 -17.19 -4.44
CA LEU A 251 4.53 -17.04 -3.08
C LEU A 251 6.05 -17.21 -3.02
N ARG A 252 6.62 -18.19 -3.73
CA ARG A 252 8.09 -18.35 -3.82
C ARG A 252 8.74 -17.12 -4.42
N LYS A 253 8.24 -16.63 -5.55
CA LYS A 253 8.80 -15.45 -6.24
C LYS A 253 8.68 -14.16 -5.44
N ALA A 254 7.70 -14.07 -4.55
CA ALA A 254 7.47 -12.92 -3.70
C ALA A 254 8.40 -12.91 -2.46
N ASP A 255 9.05 -14.03 -2.13
CA ASP A 255 10.04 -14.07 -1.05
C ASP A 255 11.20 -13.11 -1.38
N PRO A 256 11.53 -12.14 -0.52
CA PRO A 256 12.65 -11.23 -0.74
C PRO A 256 14.00 -11.95 -0.92
N ASN A 257 14.12 -13.20 -0.46
CA ASN A 257 15.30 -14.03 -0.59
C ASN A 257 15.19 -15.06 -1.74
N TYR A 258 14.21 -14.92 -2.64
CA TYR A 258 14.03 -15.84 -3.77
C TYR A 258 15.23 -15.80 -4.71
N ASP A 259 15.84 -16.96 -4.93
CA ASP A 259 16.88 -17.16 -5.91
C ASP A 259 16.31 -17.92 -7.12
N PRO A 260 16.12 -17.26 -8.29
CA PRO A 260 15.54 -17.88 -9.47
C PRO A 260 16.37 -19.05 -10.02
N HIS A 261 17.66 -19.15 -9.67
CA HIS A 261 18.51 -20.26 -10.09
C HIS A 261 18.21 -21.56 -9.34
N LYS A 262 17.59 -21.49 -8.16
CA LYS A 262 17.20 -22.65 -7.34
C LYS A 262 15.81 -23.19 -7.67
N ASP A 263 15.05 -22.46 -8.49
CA ASP A 263 13.70 -22.84 -8.96
C ASP A 263 13.62 -22.73 -10.50
N PRO A 264 14.41 -23.54 -11.24
CA PRO A 264 14.40 -23.50 -12.69
C PRO A 264 13.06 -23.99 -13.24
N ASP A 265 12.43 -23.23 -14.14
CA ASP A 265 11.18 -23.61 -14.79
C ASP A 265 11.39 -24.88 -15.63
N LEU A 266 11.03 -26.05 -15.07
CA LEU A 266 11.19 -27.35 -15.72
C LEU A 266 10.39 -27.45 -17.03
N ARG A 267 9.39 -26.58 -17.26
CA ARG A 267 8.67 -26.49 -18.54
C ARG A 267 9.51 -25.85 -19.64
N ARG A 268 10.53 -25.08 -19.28
CA ARG A 268 11.53 -24.52 -20.22
C ARG A 268 12.72 -25.45 -20.43
N LEU A 269 12.91 -26.42 -19.53
CA LEU A 269 13.95 -27.44 -19.64
C LEU A 269 13.62 -28.56 -20.64
N SER A 270 12.44 -28.53 -21.27
CA SER A 270 12.23 -29.18 -22.57
C SER A 270 12.97 -28.40 -23.67
N GLY A 271 14.30 -28.37 -23.54
CA GLY A 271 15.24 -28.08 -24.61
C GLY A 271 15.23 -29.18 -25.66
N TRP A 272 14.04 -29.60 -26.11
CA TRP A 272 13.94 -29.90 -27.52
C TRP A 272 14.37 -28.60 -28.21
N PRO A 273 15.38 -28.65 -29.09
CA PRO A 273 15.79 -27.47 -29.83
C PRO A 273 14.51 -26.90 -30.40
N ARG A 274 14.13 -25.69 -29.99
CA ARG A 274 13.08 -24.99 -30.71
C ARG A 274 13.70 -24.79 -32.08
N TRP A 275 13.28 -25.61 -33.06
CA TRP A 275 13.54 -25.41 -34.48
C TRP A 275 12.81 -24.11 -34.86
N ASN A 276 13.26 -22.98 -34.31
CA ASN A 276 12.81 -21.64 -34.63
C ASN A 276 13.34 -21.38 -36.04
N GLY A 277 12.60 -21.88 -37.03
CA GLY A 277 12.91 -21.76 -38.45
C GLY A 277 14.35 -22.19 -38.76
N LEU A 278 14.56 -23.44 -39.14
CA LEU A 278 15.74 -23.70 -39.98
C LEU A 278 15.63 -22.78 -41.18
N SER A 279 16.46 -21.74 -41.18
CA SER A 279 17.14 -21.29 -42.37
C SER A 279 17.99 -22.47 -42.85
N ILE A 280 17.32 -23.49 -43.40
CA ILE A 280 17.98 -24.53 -44.17
C ILE A 280 18.72 -23.74 -45.25
N PRO A 281 20.07 -23.77 -45.27
CA PRO A 281 20.80 -23.07 -46.30
C PRO A 281 20.23 -23.49 -47.65
N ALA A 282 20.04 -22.56 -48.59
CA ALA A 282 19.42 -22.88 -49.89
C ALA A 282 20.09 -24.10 -50.56
N ALA A 283 21.39 -24.31 -50.33
CA ALA A 283 22.13 -25.49 -50.76
C ALA A 283 21.55 -26.84 -50.27
N ALA A 284 21.06 -26.92 -49.03
CA ALA A 284 20.47 -28.14 -48.50
C ALA A 284 19.07 -28.42 -49.10
N TRP A 285 18.31 -27.39 -49.45
CA TRP A 285 17.09 -27.55 -50.26
C TRP A 285 17.39 -28.02 -51.68
N LEU A 286 18.43 -27.49 -52.31
CA LEU A 286 18.86 -27.91 -53.64
C LEU A 286 19.36 -29.36 -53.66
N LEU A 287 20.08 -29.79 -52.63
CA LEU A 287 20.49 -31.19 -52.47
C LEU A 287 19.29 -32.11 -52.29
N ALA A 288 18.34 -31.75 -51.42
CA ALA A 288 17.12 -32.53 -51.22
C ALA A 288 16.29 -32.63 -52.51
N ALA A 289 16.14 -31.53 -53.25
CA ALA A 289 15.46 -31.52 -54.54
C ALA A 289 16.20 -32.36 -55.61
N GLY A 290 17.53 -32.29 -55.65
CA GLY A 290 18.36 -33.10 -56.55
C GLY A 290 18.25 -34.60 -56.27
N VAL A 291 18.28 -35.00 -55.00
CA VAL A 291 18.09 -36.41 -54.61
C VAL A 291 16.69 -36.88 -54.98
N LEU A 292 15.65 -36.08 -54.70
CA LEU A 292 14.28 -36.42 -55.07
C LEU A 292 14.12 -36.57 -56.60
N PHE A 293 14.72 -35.67 -57.38
CA PHE A 293 14.70 -35.74 -58.84
C PHE A 293 15.38 -37.02 -59.37
N LEU A 294 16.52 -37.40 -58.81
CA LEU A 294 17.21 -38.64 -59.18
C LEU A 294 16.39 -39.89 -58.85
N LEU A 295 15.72 -39.90 -57.69
CA LEU A 295 14.83 -41.00 -57.30
C LEU A 295 13.61 -41.10 -58.25
N LEU A 296 13.01 -39.97 -58.61
CA LEU A 296 11.88 -39.95 -59.55
C LEU A 296 12.29 -40.36 -60.98
N ARG A 297 13.51 -40.05 -61.41
CA ARG A 297 14.03 -40.48 -62.72
C ARG A 297 14.29 -41.98 -62.77
N LYS A 298 14.77 -42.57 -61.67
CA LYS A 298 15.07 -44.01 -61.58
C LYS A 298 13.81 -44.90 -61.59
N GLY A 299 12.65 -44.37 -61.17
CA GLY A 299 11.38 -45.10 -61.17
C GLY A 299 10.63 -45.17 -62.51
N ARG A 300 11.18 -44.62 -63.59
CA ARG A 300 10.56 -44.60 -64.94
C ARG A 300 11.33 -45.42 -65.99
N SER A 301 12.31 -46.23 -65.58
CA SER A 301 13.07 -47.13 -66.46
C SER A 301 12.62 -48.57 -66.30
#